data_AF-A0A2X1QCG0-F1
#
_entry.id   AF-A0A2X1QCG0-F1
#
_cell.length_a   1.000
_cell.length_b   1.000
_cell.length_c   1.000
_cell.angle_alpha   90.00
_cell.angle_beta   90.00
_cell.angle_gamma   90.00
#
_symmetry.space_group_name_H-M   'P 1'
#
loop_
_entity.id
_entity.type
_entity.pdbx_description
1 polymer ?
#
loop_
_entity_poly.entity_id
_entity_poly.type
_entity_poly.pdbx_seq_one_letter_code
_entity_poly.pdbx_strand_id
1 'polypeptide(L)'
;MIHALRDVIKHTPDLLSVRWKREGFISDSAARSKGKETPINLLGFKDGTANPASHDSALMDKVVWVTADQDEPAWTVGGSYQAARIIQFHVEFWDRTPLKEQQTIFGRDKHTGARWG
;
A
#
# COMPACT_ATOMS: atom_id res chain seq x y z
N MET A 1 -6.53 15.58 5.57
CA MET A 1 -5.99 14.71 6.64
C MET A 1 -5.54 15.47 7.89
N ILE A 2 -4.77 16.56 7.79
CA ILE A 2 -4.25 17.29 8.97
C ILE A 2 -5.38 17.79 9.89
N HIS A 3 -6.49 18.28 9.33
CA HIS A 3 -7.65 18.72 10.12
C HIS A 3 -8.20 17.60 11.01
N ALA A 4 -8.46 16.41 10.45
CA ALA A 4 -8.99 15.27 11.18
C ALA A 4 -8.04 14.81 12.30
N LEU A 5 -6.73 14.77 12.02
CA LEU A 5 -5.74 14.42 13.05
C LEU A 5 -5.75 15.41 14.22
N ARG A 6 -5.83 16.72 13.94
CA ARG A 6 -5.92 17.75 14.98
C ARG A 6 -7.19 17.62 15.80
N ASP A 7 -8.30 17.29 15.15
CA ASP A 7 -9.60 17.14 15.81
C ASP A 7 -9.60 15.97 16.80
N VAL A 8 -9.03 14.83 16.41
CA VAL A 8 -8.85 13.68 17.32
C VAL A 8 -7.98 14.08 18.52
N ILE A 9 -6.78 14.64 18.27
CA ILE A 9 -5.85 15.05 19.35
C ILE A 9 -6.52 16.04 20.32
N LYS A 10 -7.30 16.99 19.79
CA LYS A 10 -8.00 17.99 20.59
C LYS A 10 -9.02 17.37 21.56
N HIS A 11 -9.67 16.28 21.18
CA HIS A 11 -10.72 15.63 21.96
C HIS A 11 -10.22 14.44 22.81
N THR A 12 -8.93 14.10 22.75
CA THR A 12 -8.34 12.98 23.52
C THR A 12 -7.03 13.35 24.25
N PRO A 13 -6.90 14.54 24.86
CA PRO A 13 -5.61 15.02 25.39
C PRO A 13 -5.10 14.22 26.59
N ASP A 14 -5.99 13.58 27.34
CA ASP A 14 -5.71 12.75 28.52
C ASP A 14 -5.70 11.24 28.21
N LEU A 15 -6.11 10.85 27.00
CA LEU A 15 -6.23 9.45 26.57
C LEU A 15 -5.16 9.03 25.57
N LEU A 16 -4.70 9.94 24.68
CA LEU A 16 -3.81 9.60 23.56
C LEU A 16 -2.57 10.50 23.52
N SER A 17 -1.47 9.90 23.08
CA SER A 17 -0.23 10.61 22.73
C SER A 17 0.31 10.11 21.40
N VAL A 18 0.77 11.04 20.55
CA VAL A 18 1.29 10.70 19.22
C VAL A 18 2.66 10.04 19.36
N ARG A 19 2.76 8.75 18.98
CA ARG A 19 4.02 8.01 19.01
C ARG A 19 4.91 8.32 17.80
N TRP A 20 4.34 8.31 16.60
CA TRP A 20 5.02 8.64 15.34
C TRP A 20 3.98 9.03 14.28
N LYS A 21 4.43 9.73 13.23
CA LYS A 21 3.57 10.10 12.10
C LYS A 21 4.37 10.07 10.80
N ARG A 22 3.80 9.49 9.75
CA ARG A 22 4.32 9.55 8.38
C ARG A 22 3.19 9.95 7.44
N GLU A 23 3.43 10.93 6.58
CA GLU A 23 2.52 11.29 5.49
C GLU A 23 3.02 10.65 4.20
N GLY A 24 2.08 10.29 3.33
CA GLY A 24 2.34 9.65 2.05
C GLY A 24 1.44 10.22 0.95
N PHE A 25 1.80 9.95 -0.29
CA PHE A 25 1.07 10.37 -1.48
C PHE A 25 1.17 9.27 -2.54
N ILE A 26 0.25 9.31 -3.50
CA ILE A 26 0.32 8.57 -4.76
C ILE A 26 0.27 9.58 -5.91
N SER A 27 0.69 9.16 -7.11
CA SER A 27 0.62 10.02 -8.31
C SER A 27 -0.81 10.52 -8.57
N ASP A 28 -0.96 11.80 -8.90
CA ASP A 28 -2.27 12.45 -9.14
C ASP A 28 -3.08 11.75 -10.24
N SER A 29 -2.44 11.30 -11.32
CA SER A 29 -3.11 10.55 -12.39
C SER A 29 -3.77 9.26 -11.86
N ALA A 30 -3.01 8.44 -11.15
CA ALA A 30 -3.51 7.21 -10.54
C ALA A 30 -4.62 7.49 -9.51
N ALA A 31 -4.47 8.53 -8.68
CA ALA A 31 -5.50 8.94 -7.73
C ALA A 31 -6.82 9.29 -8.41
N ARG A 32 -6.77 10.04 -9.52
CA ARG A 32 -7.95 10.44 -10.31
C ARG A 32 -8.58 9.29 -11.08
N SER A 33 -7.80 8.27 -11.43
CA SER A 33 -8.28 7.10 -12.18
C SER A 33 -9.27 6.22 -11.42
N LYS A 34 -9.41 6.41 -10.09
CA LYS A 34 -10.24 5.59 -9.18
C LYS A 34 -9.96 4.08 -9.31
N GLY A 35 -8.67 3.71 -9.36
CA GLY A 35 -8.23 2.32 -9.41
C GLY A 35 -8.13 1.72 -10.82
N LYS A 36 -8.34 2.51 -11.88
CA LYS A 36 -8.14 2.07 -13.27
C LYS A 36 -6.67 2.10 -13.69
N GLU A 37 -5.89 3.02 -13.13
CA GLU A 37 -4.45 3.10 -13.35
C GLU A 37 -3.70 2.63 -12.11
N THR A 38 -2.68 1.79 -12.32
CA THR A 38 -1.79 1.37 -11.23
C THR A 38 -0.91 2.54 -10.80
N PRO A 39 -0.86 2.87 -9.50
CA PRO A 39 0.06 3.87 -8.97
C PRO A 39 1.52 3.57 -9.33
N ILE A 40 2.31 4.62 -9.54
CA ILE A 40 3.76 4.49 -9.74
C ILE A 40 4.46 4.83 -8.43
N ASN A 41 5.35 3.95 -7.96
CA ASN A 41 6.16 4.20 -6.78
C ASN A 41 7.34 5.15 -7.07
N LEU A 42 8.06 5.56 -6.03
CA LEU A 42 9.19 6.49 -6.17
C LEU A 42 10.40 5.92 -6.96
N LEU A 43 10.40 4.63 -7.29
CA LEU A 43 11.41 4.00 -8.15
C LEU A 43 10.98 3.98 -9.64
N GLY A 44 9.79 4.48 -9.94
CA GLY A 44 9.24 4.59 -11.29
C GLY A 44 8.60 3.30 -11.81
N PHE A 45 8.21 2.37 -10.94
CA PHE A 45 7.52 1.14 -11.31
C PHE A 45 6.05 1.16 -10.90
N LYS A 46 5.19 0.51 -11.69
CA LYS A 46 3.79 0.26 -11.34
C LYS A 46 3.71 -0.64 -10.12
N ASP A 47 3.07 -0.16 -9.06
CA ASP A 47 2.96 -0.81 -7.76
C ASP A 47 1.49 -1.08 -7.42
N GLY A 48 1.14 -2.36 -7.22
CA GLY A 48 -0.24 -2.83 -7.03
C GLY A 48 -0.85 -3.61 -8.20
N THR A 49 -0.09 -3.84 -9.30
CA THR A 49 -0.57 -4.58 -10.49
C THR A 49 -1.12 -5.98 -10.18
N ALA A 50 -0.55 -6.66 -9.20
CA ALA A 50 -0.90 -8.03 -8.84
C ALA A 50 -1.73 -8.13 -7.54
N ASN A 51 -2.28 -7.02 -7.05
CA ASN A 51 -3.11 -7.05 -5.86
C ASN A 51 -4.40 -7.85 -6.14
N PRO A 52 -4.90 -8.61 -5.14
CA PRO A 52 -6.22 -9.23 -5.22
C PRO A 52 -7.30 -8.21 -5.59
N ALA A 53 -8.25 -8.63 -6.42
CA ALA A 53 -9.37 -7.79 -6.82
C ALA A 53 -10.26 -7.49 -5.60
N SER A 54 -10.22 -6.26 -5.10
CA SER A 54 -10.92 -5.88 -3.86
C SER A 54 -12.45 -5.89 -3.96
N HIS A 55 -13.00 -5.97 -5.18
CA HIS A 55 -14.44 -6.08 -5.43
C HIS A 55 -14.94 -7.54 -5.45
N ASP A 56 -14.03 -8.51 -5.48
CA ASP A 56 -14.38 -9.93 -5.36
C ASP A 56 -14.49 -10.30 -3.88
N SER A 57 -15.72 -10.31 -3.36
CA SER A 57 -15.99 -10.58 -1.94
C SER A 57 -15.50 -11.97 -1.52
N ALA A 58 -15.70 -12.99 -2.36
CA ALA A 58 -15.30 -14.35 -2.05
C ALA A 58 -13.77 -14.51 -2.00
N LEU A 59 -13.04 -13.74 -2.81
CA LEU A 59 -11.59 -13.66 -2.71
C LEU A 59 -11.14 -12.87 -1.47
N MET A 60 -11.82 -11.79 -1.11
CA MET A 60 -11.47 -11.00 0.08
C MET A 60 -11.69 -11.79 1.38
N ASP A 61 -12.76 -12.58 1.46
CA ASP A 61 -13.02 -13.47 2.61
C ASP A 61 -11.92 -14.51 2.78
N LYS A 62 -11.25 -14.91 1.69
CA LYS A 62 -10.14 -15.87 1.72
C LYS A 62 -8.78 -15.25 2.05
N VAL A 63 -8.58 -13.96 1.74
CA VAL A 63 -7.23 -13.36 1.71
C VAL A 63 -7.07 -12.21 2.70
N VAL A 64 -8.12 -11.46 3.00
CA VAL A 64 -8.05 -10.20 3.76
C VAL A 64 -8.79 -10.31 5.09
N TRP A 65 -10.02 -10.81 5.07
CA TRP A 65 -10.87 -10.79 6.26
C TRP A 65 -10.64 -12.01 7.14
N VAL A 66 -10.73 -11.78 8.45
CA VAL A 66 -10.87 -12.88 9.40
C VAL A 66 -12.30 -13.41 9.35
N THR A 67 -12.45 -14.72 9.16
CA THR A 67 -13.72 -15.41 9.01
C THR A 67 -13.97 -16.40 10.15
N ALA A 68 -15.23 -16.76 10.39
CA ALA A 68 -15.61 -17.57 11.54
C ALA A 68 -15.12 -19.05 11.48
N ASP A 69 -14.67 -19.51 10.32
CA ASP A 69 -14.06 -20.82 10.10
C ASP A 69 -12.57 -20.88 10.47
N GLN A 70 -11.98 -19.76 10.87
CA GLN A 70 -10.61 -19.67 11.36
C GLN A 70 -10.60 -19.80 12.90
N ASP A 71 -9.51 -20.35 13.45
CA ASP A 71 -9.33 -20.51 14.90
C ASP A 71 -8.89 -19.19 15.56
N GLU A 72 -9.76 -18.18 15.46
CA GLU A 72 -9.53 -16.83 15.96
C GLU A 72 -10.63 -16.41 16.94
N PRO A 73 -10.34 -15.53 17.92
CA PRO A 73 -11.35 -15.03 18.83
C PRO A 73 -12.51 -14.36 18.07
N ALA A 74 -13.76 -14.63 18.48
CA ALA A 74 -14.95 -14.20 17.74
C ALA A 74 -15.02 -12.68 17.45
N TRP A 75 -14.42 -11.83 18.30
CA TRP A 75 -14.39 -10.38 18.09
C TRP A 75 -13.53 -9.94 16.89
N THR A 76 -12.65 -10.81 16.40
CA THR A 76 -11.76 -10.52 15.26
C THR A 76 -12.45 -10.73 13.92
N VAL A 77 -13.57 -11.44 13.88
CA VAL A 77 -14.33 -11.73 12.64
C VAL A 77 -14.73 -10.41 11.96
N GLY A 78 -14.43 -10.30 10.67
CA GLY A 78 -14.57 -9.06 9.89
C GLY A 78 -13.42 -8.05 10.05
N GLY A 79 -12.47 -8.32 10.94
CA GLY A 79 -11.20 -7.62 11.05
C GLY A 79 -10.18 -8.08 10.00
N SER A 80 -9.00 -7.46 10.03
CA SER A 80 -7.85 -7.82 9.19
C SER A 80 -6.57 -7.57 9.96
N TYR A 81 -5.59 -8.45 9.76
CA TYR A 81 -4.24 -8.18 10.20
C TYR A 81 -3.61 -7.06 9.36
N GLN A 82 -2.87 -6.16 9.99
CA GLN A 82 -2.20 -5.04 9.32
C GLN A 82 -0.70 -5.08 9.60
N ALA A 83 0.11 -5.08 8.53
CA ALA A 83 1.55 -4.91 8.60
C ALA A 83 1.96 -3.57 7.97
N ALA A 84 2.69 -2.73 8.72
CA ALA A 84 3.20 -1.46 8.23
C ALA A 84 4.73 -1.44 8.26
N ARG A 85 5.36 -0.98 7.17
CA ARG A 85 6.81 -0.80 7.06
C ARG A 85 7.14 0.58 6.50
N ILE A 86 8.06 1.29 7.15
CA ILE A 86 8.65 2.52 6.62
C ILE A 86 9.94 2.12 5.92
N ILE A 87 9.97 2.25 4.59
CA ILE A 87 11.09 1.80 3.76
C ILE A 87 11.72 3.03 3.11
N GLN A 88 13.01 3.22 3.33
CA GLN A 88 13.80 4.26 2.66
C GLN A 88 14.34 3.71 1.34
N PHE A 89 14.31 4.53 0.30
CA PHE A 89 14.94 4.23 -0.98
C PHE A 89 16.22 5.05 -1.15
N HIS A 90 17.22 4.46 -1.80
CA HIS A 90 18.45 5.15 -2.22
C HIS A 90 18.25 5.66 -3.66
N VAL A 91 17.53 6.77 -3.81
CA VAL A 91 17.01 7.23 -5.11
C VAL A 91 18.15 7.62 -6.07
N GLU A 92 19.19 8.30 -5.59
CA GLU A 92 20.32 8.73 -6.41
C GLU A 92 21.12 7.55 -6.97
N PHE A 93 21.23 6.47 -6.19
CA PHE A 93 21.86 5.24 -6.63
C PHE A 93 20.99 4.55 -7.68
N TRP A 94 19.68 4.45 -7.39
CA TRP A 94 18.71 3.82 -8.28
C TRP A 94 18.67 4.46 -9.66
N ASP A 95 18.67 5.80 -9.72
CA ASP A 95 18.61 6.54 -10.98
C ASP A 95 19.84 6.29 -11.87
N ARG A 96 20.95 5.83 -11.29
CA ARG A 96 22.19 5.47 -12.00
C ARG A 96 22.27 3.97 -12.31
N THR A 97 21.41 3.14 -11.74
CA THR A 97 21.33 1.70 -12.03
C THR A 97 20.80 1.49 -13.45
N PRO A 98 21.47 0.70 -14.31
CA PRO A 98 21.01 0.43 -15.67
C PRO A 98 19.56 -0.08 -15.72
N LEU A 99 18.77 0.38 -16.70
CA LEU A 99 17.36 -0.01 -16.83
C LEU A 99 17.17 -1.54 -16.87
N LYS A 100 18.05 -2.26 -17.57
CA LYS A 100 18.01 -3.72 -17.61
C LYS A 100 18.14 -4.35 -16.22
N GLU A 101 19.00 -3.80 -15.37
CA GLU A 101 19.17 -4.26 -14.01
C GLU A 101 17.95 -3.90 -13.15
N GLN A 102 17.39 -2.69 -13.29
CA GLN A 102 16.14 -2.33 -12.62
C GLN A 102 14.99 -3.29 -12.96
N GLN A 103 14.81 -3.63 -14.24
CA GLN A 103 13.79 -4.58 -14.69
C GLN A 103 14.09 -6.01 -14.25
N THR A 104 15.36 -6.40 -14.14
CA THR A 104 15.78 -7.68 -13.56
C THR A 104 15.37 -7.78 -12.10
N ILE A 105 15.63 -6.73 -11.30
CA ILE A 105 15.31 -6.69 -9.87
C ILE A 105 13.80 -6.83 -9.65
N PHE A 106 12.98 -6.13 -10.45
CA PHE A 106 11.52 -6.19 -10.33
C PHE A 106 10.86 -7.35 -11.08
N GLY A 107 11.57 -7.99 -12.01
CA GLY A 107 11.02 -9.01 -12.92
C GLY A 107 9.90 -8.48 -13.83
N ARG A 108 9.86 -7.17 -14.07
CA ARG A 108 8.82 -6.48 -14.85
C ARG A 108 9.41 -5.42 -15.75
N ASP A 109 8.76 -5.21 -16.89
CA ASP A 109 9.03 -4.07 -17.75
C ASP A 109 8.62 -2.76 -17.03
N LYS A 110 9.51 -1.77 -17.01
CA LYS A 110 9.31 -0.54 -16.22
C LYS A 110 8.17 0.31 -16.77
N HIS A 111 8.03 0.39 -18.09
CA HIS A 111 7.07 1.26 -18.74
C HIS A 111 5.66 0.67 -18.72
N THR A 112 5.54 -0.59 -19.13
CA THR A 112 4.26 -1.28 -19.28
C THR A 112 3.79 -1.94 -17.98
N GLY A 113 4.72 -2.33 -17.10
CA GLY A 113 4.45 -3.17 -15.92
C GLY A 113 4.18 -4.65 -16.26
N ALA A 114 4.30 -5.03 -17.53
CA ALA A 114 4.16 -6.41 -17.97
C ALA A 114 5.23 -7.30 -17.34
N ARG A 115 4.95 -8.60 -17.25
CA ARG A 115 5.96 -9.57 -16.82
C ARG A 115 7.14 -9.50 -17.78
N TRP A 116 8.35 -9.45 -17.24
CA TRP A 116 9.56 -9.41 -18.05
C TRP A 116 9.84 -10.81 -18.60
N GLY A 117 9.84 -10.95 -19.92
CA GLY A 117 9.91 -12.22 -20.65
C GLY A 117 9.13 -12.15 -21.95
#